data_AF-A0A1Q9NJ90-F1
#
_entry.id   AF-A0A1Q9NJ90-F1
#
_cell.length_a   1.000
_cell.length_b   1.000
_cell.length_c   1.000
_cell.angle_alpha   90.00
_cell.angle_beta   90.00
_cell.angle_gamma   90.00
#
_symmetry.space_group_name_H-M   'P 1'
#
loop_
_entity.id
_entity.type
_entity.pdbx_description
1 polymer ?
#
loop_
_entity_poly.entity_id
_entity_poly.type
_entity_poly.pdbx_seq_one_letter_code
_entity_poly.pdbx_strand_id
1 'polypeptide(L)'
;MKPIDEDVTPPPEDIPEDVEAVEAEIEEEIKPRRRRRSRRRRSKLQEYSSIGSMIAWMSFLVIWLFFFASGYGIFENIAVVLVALLIVFALNAVTWIPLDKGWKARTSAISAVVWFIFLILWIVFFAGGFGFYENIGIGLASLMIIGAVNVLLWVPSAGEEGGARISALGGIGWLTFIVLWLPFANNVDIIFPIFPYKNVAIILASFLLMLLVVIAPWGSGISISIDEEPGVAPRLKGTMGGFVLWLVFIVIWMWFFAGNPPFLDNQNVAVILLSFAILCAIMLGMWLPWSRRRGEGPENWWAIGLAFIWVLVLALWFWFFADNFLAPQNFAVFLVTLLIMAAISGFGQWKKYRDFESMDWDD
;
A
#
# COMPACT_ATOMS: atom_id res chain seq x y z
N MET A 1 48.49 48.19 14.82
CA MET A 1 47.71 47.33 15.74
C MET A 1 47.07 48.24 16.77
N LYS A 2 45.76 48.45 16.71
CA LYS A 2 44.97 49.19 17.71
C LYS A 2 44.43 48.18 18.72
N PRO A 3 44.37 48.53 20.02
CA PRO A 3 43.78 47.65 21.03
C PRO A 3 42.27 47.58 20.80
N ILE A 4 41.72 46.38 20.94
CA ILE A 4 40.28 46.12 20.96
C ILE A 4 39.89 46.31 22.43
N ASP A 5 39.36 47.49 22.74
CA ASP A 5 38.69 47.77 24.00
C ASP A 5 37.22 47.34 23.93
N GLU A 6 36.81 46.79 25.07
CA GLU A 6 35.47 46.85 25.67
C GLU A 6 34.34 45.99 25.07
N ASP A 7 34.13 44.89 25.79
CA ASP A 7 32.89 44.15 25.99
C ASP A 7 31.72 45.08 26.32
N VAL A 8 31.01 45.54 25.29
CA VAL A 8 29.73 46.23 25.42
C VAL A 8 28.66 45.16 25.50
N THR A 9 28.31 44.77 26.74
CA THR A 9 27.07 44.05 27.00
C THR A 9 25.91 45.00 26.67
N PRO A 10 25.03 44.68 25.69
CA PRO A 10 23.89 45.53 25.41
C PRO A 10 23.00 45.60 26.66
N PRO A 11 22.39 46.77 26.95
CA PRO A 11 21.44 46.90 28.04
C PRO A 11 20.29 45.91 27.81
N PRO A 12 19.72 45.32 28.88
CA PRO A 12 18.58 44.44 28.74
C PRO A 12 17.46 45.21 28.02
N GLU A 13 17.15 44.80 26.80
CA GLU A 13 15.96 45.28 26.11
C GLU A 13 14.75 44.88 26.96
N ASP A 14 13.96 45.88 27.36
CA ASP A 14 12.69 45.67 28.05
C ASP A 14 11.82 44.77 27.18
N ILE A 15 11.74 43.50 27.56
CA ILE A 15 10.86 42.53 26.92
C ILE A 15 9.44 43.07 27.07
N PRO A 16 8.71 43.28 25.97
CA PRO A 16 7.39 43.87 26.05
C PRO A 16 6.46 42.94 26.86
N GLU A 17 5.62 43.57 27.69
CA GLU A 17 4.78 42.94 28.72
C GLU A 17 3.81 41.88 28.14
N ASP A 18 3.58 41.91 26.83
CA ASP A 18 2.77 40.93 26.08
C ASP A 18 3.49 39.59 25.85
N VAL A 19 4.82 39.56 25.78
CA VAL A 19 5.62 38.33 25.65
C VAL A 19 5.70 37.60 26.98
N GLU A 20 5.82 38.32 28.11
CA GLU A 20 5.80 37.71 29.46
C GLU A 20 4.45 37.03 29.77
N ALA A 21 3.33 37.60 29.32
CA ALA A 21 2.01 36.99 29.50
C ALA A 21 1.86 35.67 28.73
N VAL A 22 2.38 35.61 27.50
CA VAL A 22 2.38 34.39 26.67
C VAL A 22 3.32 33.34 27.25
N GLU A 23 4.49 33.72 27.74
CA GLU A 23 5.41 32.79 28.41
C GLU A 23 4.85 32.24 29.72
N ALA A 24 4.15 33.08 30.51
CA ALA A 24 3.50 32.63 31.74
C ALA A 24 2.35 31.65 31.47
N GLU A 25 1.56 31.86 30.41
CA GLU A 25 0.47 30.96 30.00
C GLU A 25 1.03 29.63 29.46
N ILE A 26 2.11 29.67 28.67
CA ILE A 26 2.85 28.48 28.23
C ILE A 26 3.44 27.74 29.43
N GLU A 27 4.00 28.44 30.43
CA GLU A 27 4.60 27.79 31.60
C GLU A 27 3.54 27.19 32.55
N GLU A 28 2.37 27.82 32.69
CA GLU A 28 1.21 27.27 33.39
C GLU A 28 0.61 26.05 32.67
N GLU A 29 0.61 26.01 31.33
CA GLU A 29 0.20 24.81 30.59
C GLU A 29 1.24 23.66 30.71
N ILE A 30 2.53 23.99 30.86
CA ILE A 30 3.62 23.01 30.99
C ILE A 30 3.73 22.44 32.43
N LYS A 31 3.46 23.21 33.48
CA LYS A 31 3.56 22.76 34.89
C LYS A 31 2.70 21.53 35.25
N PRO A 32 1.41 21.40 34.84
CA PRO A 32 0.63 20.19 35.10
C PRO A 32 1.12 18.97 34.29
N ARG A 33 1.75 19.18 33.13
CA ARG A 33 2.38 18.09 32.35
C ARG A 33 3.64 17.54 33.03
N ARG A 34 4.41 18.35 33.74
CA ARG A 34 5.62 17.88 34.48
C ARG A 34 5.28 17.05 35.72
N ARG A 35 4.20 17.36 36.47
CA ARG A 35 3.79 16.54 37.64
C ARG A 35 3.24 15.16 37.28
N ARG A 36 2.69 14.96 36.07
CA ARG A 36 2.28 13.63 35.55
C ARG A 36 3.44 12.75 35.09
N ARG A 37 4.68 13.26 35.03
CA ARG A 37 5.90 12.44 34.83
C ARG A 37 6.40 11.78 36.13
N SER A 38 5.55 11.64 37.15
CA SER A 38 5.87 10.85 38.33
C SER A 38 6.05 9.38 37.96
N ARG A 39 7.30 8.99 37.74
CA ARG A 39 7.84 7.62 37.84
C ARG A 39 6.86 6.53 37.40
N ARG A 40 6.84 6.23 36.09
CA ARG A 40 6.62 4.85 35.63
C ARG A 40 7.76 3.98 36.17
N ARG A 41 7.67 3.54 37.43
CA ARG A 41 8.37 2.33 37.85
C ARG A 41 7.68 1.20 37.07
N ARG A 42 8.19 0.88 35.88
CA ARG A 42 7.96 -0.43 35.28
C ARG A 42 8.31 -1.44 36.36
N SER A 43 7.32 -2.18 36.83
CA SER A 43 7.58 -3.17 37.86
C SER A 43 8.46 -4.24 37.22
N LYS A 44 9.62 -4.55 37.82
CA LYS A 44 10.50 -5.64 37.37
C LYS A 44 9.72 -6.95 37.13
N LEU A 45 8.59 -7.11 37.85
CA LEU A 45 7.63 -8.20 37.69
C LEU A 45 7.07 -8.35 36.27
N GLN A 46 6.75 -7.26 35.55
CA GLN A 46 6.23 -7.33 34.18
C GLN A 46 7.28 -7.88 33.20
N GLU A 47 8.54 -7.46 33.38
CA GLU A 47 9.66 -7.92 32.57
C GLU A 47 9.91 -9.42 32.82
N TYR A 48 10.01 -9.84 34.09
CA TYR A 48 10.16 -11.26 34.44
C TYR A 48 8.98 -12.13 33.98
N SER A 49 7.74 -11.62 34.03
CA SER A 49 6.56 -12.35 33.55
C SER A 49 6.63 -12.59 32.03
N SER A 50 7.05 -11.60 31.25
CA SER A 50 7.16 -11.74 29.80
C SER A 50 8.27 -12.72 29.38
N ILE A 51 9.43 -12.65 30.04
CA ILE A 51 10.54 -13.56 29.78
C ILE A 51 10.19 -14.98 30.25
N GLY A 52 9.63 -15.13 31.44
CA GLY A 52 9.25 -16.43 32.01
C GLY A 52 8.19 -17.14 31.17
N SER A 53 7.16 -16.41 30.72
CA SER A 53 6.12 -16.97 29.86
C SER A 53 6.65 -17.39 28.47
N MET A 54 7.58 -16.63 27.90
CA MET A 54 8.25 -17.00 26.64
C MET A 54 9.10 -18.26 26.80
N ILE A 55 9.88 -18.37 27.88
CA ILE A 55 10.68 -19.57 28.17
C ILE A 55 9.75 -20.78 28.34
N ALA A 56 8.68 -20.65 29.14
CA ALA A 56 7.72 -21.72 29.35
C ALA A 56 7.07 -22.20 28.04
N TRP A 57 6.71 -21.27 27.15
CA TRP A 57 6.18 -21.59 25.82
C TRP A 57 7.19 -22.35 24.95
N MET A 58 8.43 -21.86 24.88
CA MET A 58 9.50 -22.53 24.11
C MET A 58 9.78 -23.93 24.65
N SER A 59 9.85 -24.11 25.98
CA SER A 59 10.02 -25.42 26.61
C SER A 59 8.86 -26.36 26.28
N PHE A 60 7.63 -25.87 26.34
CA PHE A 60 6.45 -26.64 25.93
C PHE A 60 6.54 -27.06 24.46
N LEU A 61 6.91 -26.15 23.55
CA LEU A 61 7.04 -26.47 22.13
C LEU A 61 8.07 -27.56 21.86
N VAL A 62 9.24 -27.49 22.49
CA VAL A 62 10.27 -28.51 22.35
C VAL A 62 9.73 -29.86 22.82
N ILE A 63 9.10 -29.91 23.99
CA ILE A 63 8.52 -31.16 24.52
C ILE A 63 7.41 -31.69 23.59
N TRP A 64 6.51 -30.83 23.12
CA TRP A 64 5.42 -31.21 22.22
C TRP A 64 5.95 -31.80 20.92
N LEU A 65 6.85 -31.09 20.25
CA LEU A 65 7.39 -31.49 18.96
C LEU A 65 8.20 -32.79 19.03
N PHE A 66 8.95 -33.01 20.12
CA PHE A 66 9.76 -34.23 20.26
C PHE A 66 8.94 -35.47 20.65
N PHE A 67 7.97 -35.33 21.55
CA PHE A 67 7.33 -36.49 22.17
C PHE A 67 5.92 -36.78 21.64
N PHE A 68 5.21 -35.78 21.16
CA PHE A 68 3.78 -35.90 20.87
C PHE A 68 3.45 -35.69 19.40
N ALA A 69 4.21 -34.86 18.67
CA ALA A 69 3.84 -34.42 17.33
C ALA A 69 3.75 -35.56 16.28
N SER A 70 4.46 -36.68 16.48
CA SER A 70 4.47 -37.81 15.53
C SER A 70 3.12 -38.51 15.39
N GLY A 71 2.23 -38.40 16.37
CA GLY A 71 0.89 -39.00 16.35
C GLY A 71 -0.19 -38.11 15.73
N TYR A 72 0.16 -36.89 15.30
CA TYR A 72 -0.79 -35.88 14.83
C TYR A 72 -0.41 -35.37 13.43
N GLY A 73 -1.41 -34.93 12.65
CA GLY A 73 -1.17 -34.27 11.38
C GLY A 73 -0.55 -32.88 11.54
N ILE A 74 -0.16 -32.28 10.43
CA ILE A 74 0.49 -30.95 10.45
C ILE A 74 -0.44 -29.87 10.99
N PHE A 75 -1.74 -29.94 10.69
CA PHE A 75 -2.72 -28.96 11.12
C PHE A 75 -3.02 -29.06 12.62
N GLU A 76 -3.17 -30.28 13.14
CA GLU A 76 -3.36 -30.53 14.58
C GLU A 76 -2.14 -30.05 15.37
N ASN A 77 -0.93 -30.32 14.87
CA ASN A 77 0.29 -29.81 15.48
C ASN A 77 0.33 -28.28 15.50
N ILE A 78 0.00 -27.62 14.39
CA ILE A 78 -0.09 -26.14 14.33
C ILE A 78 -1.15 -25.62 15.33
N ALA A 79 -2.31 -26.27 15.42
CA ALA A 79 -3.36 -25.86 16.35
C ALA A 79 -2.88 -25.88 17.80
N VAL A 80 -2.15 -26.92 18.21
CA VAL A 80 -1.61 -27.01 19.58
C VAL A 80 -0.57 -25.91 19.85
N VAL A 81 0.30 -25.62 18.88
CA VAL A 81 1.23 -24.48 18.98
C VAL A 81 0.49 -23.16 19.18
N LEU A 82 -0.60 -22.94 18.42
CA LEU A 82 -1.42 -21.73 18.52
C LEU A 82 -2.18 -21.63 19.85
N VAL A 83 -2.72 -22.74 20.37
CA VAL A 83 -3.36 -22.78 21.70
C VAL A 83 -2.36 -22.38 22.79
N ALA A 84 -1.15 -22.94 22.75
CA ALA A 84 -0.11 -22.60 23.73
C ALA A 84 0.30 -21.13 23.63
N LEU A 85 0.42 -20.61 22.41
CA LEU A 85 0.73 -19.20 22.17
C LEU A 85 -0.40 -18.29 22.65
N LEU A 86 -1.66 -18.67 22.45
CA LEU A 86 -2.83 -17.95 22.94
C LEU A 86 -2.83 -17.80 24.46
N ILE A 87 -2.50 -18.87 25.19
CA ILE A 87 -2.39 -18.84 26.67
C ILE A 87 -1.33 -17.82 27.10
N VAL A 88 -0.15 -17.87 26.47
CA VAL A 88 0.97 -16.96 26.76
C VAL A 88 0.60 -15.52 26.44
N PHE A 89 -0.06 -15.30 25.31
CA PHE A 89 -0.52 -13.98 24.88
C PHE A 89 -1.58 -13.42 25.84
N ALA A 90 -2.55 -14.24 26.26
CA ALA A 90 -3.57 -13.83 27.23
C ALA A 90 -2.96 -13.45 28.59
N LEU A 91 -2.00 -14.24 29.10
CA LEU A 91 -1.27 -13.93 30.34
C LEU A 91 -0.48 -12.62 30.21
N ASN A 92 0.22 -12.42 29.08
CA ASN A 92 0.94 -11.19 28.83
C ASN A 92 0.01 -9.98 28.64
N ALA A 93 -1.13 -10.14 27.98
CA ALA A 93 -2.09 -9.06 27.81
C ALA A 93 -2.66 -8.59 29.16
N VAL A 94 -3.01 -9.51 30.05
CA VAL A 94 -3.50 -9.19 31.41
C VAL A 94 -2.45 -8.45 32.24
N THR A 95 -1.16 -8.80 32.10
CA THR A 95 -0.08 -8.16 32.88
C THR A 95 0.38 -6.82 32.31
N TRP A 96 0.29 -6.61 30.99
CA TRP A 96 0.81 -5.42 30.30
C TRP A 96 -0.22 -4.33 30.02
N ILE A 97 -1.51 -4.63 30.06
CA ILE A 97 -2.57 -3.66 29.81
C ILE A 97 -3.05 -3.14 31.17
N PRO A 98 -2.51 -2.00 31.64
CA PRO A 98 -2.93 -1.47 32.91
C PRO A 98 -4.40 -1.07 32.83
N LEU A 99 -5.10 -1.27 33.95
CA LEU A 99 -6.54 -1.02 34.07
C LEU A 99 -6.90 0.46 33.82
N ASP A 100 -5.95 1.39 33.89
CA ASP A 100 -6.17 2.81 33.65
C ASP A 100 -6.13 3.21 32.16
N LYS A 101 -5.55 2.37 31.28
CA LYS A 101 -5.55 2.64 29.84
C LYS A 101 -6.97 2.49 29.31
N GLY A 102 -7.44 3.54 28.62
CA GLY A 102 -8.78 3.63 28.07
C GLY A 102 -9.21 2.42 27.26
N TRP A 103 -10.53 2.23 27.15
CA TRP A 103 -11.19 1.06 26.55
C TRP A 103 -10.61 0.59 25.20
N LYS A 104 -10.10 1.50 24.36
CA LYS A 104 -9.46 1.21 23.06
C LYS A 104 -8.31 0.19 23.13
N ALA A 105 -7.45 0.29 24.14
CA ALA A 105 -6.32 -0.63 24.30
C ALA A 105 -6.77 -2.04 24.70
N ARG A 106 -7.79 -2.12 25.56
CA ARG A 106 -8.38 -3.39 25.99
C ARG A 106 -9.10 -4.08 24.83
N THR A 107 -9.88 -3.34 24.05
CA THR A 107 -10.60 -3.88 22.88
C THR A 107 -9.65 -4.44 21.82
N SER A 108 -8.49 -3.81 21.61
CA SER A 108 -7.46 -4.31 20.68
C SER A 108 -6.81 -5.61 21.14
N ALA A 109 -6.59 -5.79 22.44
CA ALA A 109 -6.07 -7.04 22.98
C ALA A 109 -7.11 -8.15 22.99
N ILE A 110 -8.36 -7.83 23.33
CA ILE A 110 -9.49 -8.77 23.25
C ILE A 110 -9.69 -9.22 21.81
N SER A 111 -9.61 -8.32 20.83
CA SER A 111 -9.78 -8.69 19.42
C SER A 111 -8.66 -9.64 18.94
N ALA A 112 -7.42 -9.45 19.40
CA ALA A 112 -6.34 -10.40 19.14
C ALA A 112 -6.60 -11.79 19.75
N VAL A 113 -7.08 -11.86 21.00
CA VAL A 113 -7.45 -13.14 21.65
C VAL A 113 -8.59 -13.82 20.90
N VAL A 114 -9.64 -13.09 20.54
CA VAL A 114 -10.78 -13.61 19.75
C VAL A 114 -10.31 -14.15 18.40
N TRP A 115 -9.39 -13.46 17.74
CA TRP A 115 -8.80 -13.91 16.48
C TRP A 115 -8.01 -15.21 16.62
N PHE A 116 -7.20 -15.34 17.66
CA PHE A 116 -6.49 -16.60 17.93
C PHE A 116 -7.47 -17.75 18.21
N ILE A 117 -8.53 -17.51 18.99
CA ILE A 117 -9.59 -18.51 19.22
C ILE A 117 -10.22 -18.92 17.89
N PHE A 118 -10.54 -17.95 17.03
CA PHE A 118 -11.04 -18.24 15.68
C PHE A 118 -10.06 -19.08 14.87
N LEU A 119 -8.76 -18.75 14.83
CA LEU A 119 -7.76 -19.54 14.09
C LEU A 119 -7.65 -20.97 14.60
N ILE A 120 -7.68 -21.17 15.92
CA ILE A 120 -7.64 -22.51 16.52
C ILE A 120 -8.87 -23.31 16.09
N LEU A 121 -10.07 -22.74 16.22
CA LEU A 121 -11.31 -23.39 15.80
C LEU A 121 -11.30 -23.68 14.29
N TRP A 122 -10.82 -22.74 13.48
CA TRP A 122 -10.71 -22.90 12.04
C TRP A 122 -9.81 -24.09 11.68
N ILE A 123 -8.61 -24.14 12.25
CA ILE A 123 -7.61 -25.17 11.93
C ILE A 123 -8.09 -26.56 12.37
N VAL A 124 -8.70 -26.66 13.56
CA VAL A 124 -9.16 -27.96 14.10
C VAL A 124 -10.37 -28.50 13.35
N PHE A 125 -11.35 -27.65 13.03
CA PHE A 125 -12.64 -28.13 12.54
C PHE A 125 -12.85 -27.97 11.04
N PHE A 126 -12.18 -27.02 10.40
CA PHE A 126 -12.49 -26.62 9.02
C PHE A 126 -11.32 -26.80 8.05
N ALA A 127 -10.08 -26.61 8.49
CA ALA A 127 -8.93 -26.55 7.57
C ALA A 127 -8.72 -27.81 6.71
N GLY A 128 -9.12 -28.99 7.20
CA GLY A 128 -9.04 -30.24 6.44
C GLY A 128 -9.91 -30.28 5.18
N GLY A 129 -10.93 -29.40 5.09
CA GLY A 129 -11.78 -29.26 3.90
C GLY A 129 -11.25 -28.28 2.84
N PHE A 130 -10.13 -27.60 3.10
CA PHE A 130 -9.58 -26.56 2.23
C PHE A 130 -8.12 -26.85 1.86
N GLY A 131 -7.70 -26.39 0.69
CA GLY A 131 -6.30 -26.40 0.26
C GLY A 131 -5.41 -25.49 1.11
N PHE A 132 -4.10 -25.65 0.94
CA PHE A 132 -3.11 -24.88 1.71
C PHE A 132 -3.24 -23.35 1.47
N TYR A 133 -3.37 -22.92 0.21
CA TYR A 133 -3.51 -21.50 -0.13
C TYR A 133 -4.82 -20.90 0.36
N GLU A 134 -5.91 -21.66 0.33
CA GLU A 134 -7.22 -21.22 0.83
C GLU A 134 -7.18 -20.99 2.34
N ASN A 135 -6.56 -21.92 3.08
CA ASN A 135 -6.35 -21.77 4.51
C ASN A 135 -5.48 -20.54 4.86
N ILE A 136 -4.42 -20.27 4.09
CA ILE A 136 -3.64 -19.02 4.25
C ILE A 136 -4.52 -17.80 3.98
N GLY A 137 -5.31 -17.83 2.91
CA GLY A 137 -6.24 -16.76 2.56
C GLY A 137 -7.21 -16.45 3.69
N ILE A 138 -7.84 -17.46 4.27
CA ILE A 138 -8.76 -17.32 5.40
C ILE A 138 -8.05 -16.74 6.64
N GLY A 139 -6.84 -17.23 6.94
CA GLY A 139 -6.01 -16.71 8.01
C GLY A 139 -5.71 -15.21 7.85
N LEU A 140 -5.25 -14.79 6.67
CA LEU A 140 -4.96 -13.40 6.35
C LEU A 140 -6.22 -12.52 6.33
N ALA A 141 -7.32 -13.00 5.74
CA ALA A 141 -8.60 -12.29 5.68
C ALA A 141 -9.17 -12.04 7.08
N SER A 142 -9.11 -13.03 7.97
CA SER A 142 -9.54 -12.87 9.36
C SER A 142 -8.70 -11.83 10.12
N LEU A 143 -7.39 -11.79 9.87
CA LEU A 143 -6.50 -10.78 10.45
C LEU A 143 -6.86 -9.37 9.94
N MET A 144 -7.22 -9.24 8.66
CA MET A 144 -7.69 -7.98 8.10
C MET A 144 -9.01 -7.51 8.72
N ILE A 145 -9.95 -8.41 9.02
CA ILE A 145 -11.18 -8.07 9.75
C ILE A 145 -10.85 -7.48 11.13
N ILE A 146 -9.88 -8.05 11.85
CA ILE A 146 -9.41 -7.50 13.13
C ILE A 146 -8.76 -6.12 12.94
N GLY A 147 -7.98 -5.97 11.86
CA GLY A 147 -7.45 -4.68 11.43
C GLY A 147 -8.54 -3.63 11.23
N ALA A 148 -9.64 -3.98 10.54
CA ALA A 148 -10.78 -3.11 10.32
C ALA A 148 -11.46 -2.71 11.65
N VAL A 149 -11.68 -3.66 12.55
CA VAL A 149 -12.22 -3.37 13.90
C VAL A 149 -11.31 -2.42 14.65
N ASN A 150 -9.99 -2.61 14.58
CA ASN A 150 -9.03 -1.70 15.21
C ASN A 150 -9.07 -0.30 14.56
N VAL A 151 -9.15 -0.19 13.23
CA VAL A 151 -9.33 1.11 12.55
C VAL A 151 -10.58 1.82 13.04
N LEU A 152 -11.72 1.11 13.17
CA LEU A 152 -12.96 1.68 13.69
C LEU A 152 -12.84 2.22 15.13
N LEU A 153 -11.99 1.61 15.95
CA LEU A 153 -11.79 1.98 17.35
C LEU A 153 -10.78 3.11 17.52
N TRP A 154 -9.70 3.08 16.74
CA TRP A 154 -8.56 3.97 16.90
C TRP A 154 -8.69 5.25 16.08
N VAL A 155 -9.20 5.16 14.85
CA VAL A 155 -9.34 6.32 13.97
C VAL A 155 -10.64 7.06 14.29
N PRO A 156 -10.57 8.34 14.68
CA PRO A 156 -11.74 9.16 14.95
C PRO A 156 -12.68 9.21 13.73
N SER A 157 -13.98 9.28 14.01
CA SER A 157 -15.02 9.33 12.97
C SER A 157 -15.36 10.76 12.54
N ALA A 158 -14.88 11.77 13.26
CA ALA A 158 -15.26 13.17 13.07
C ALA A 158 -14.09 13.99 12.53
N GLY A 159 -14.40 15.06 11.80
CA GLY A 159 -13.42 15.97 11.20
C GLY A 159 -12.75 15.39 9.95
N GLU A 160 -11.61 15.97 9.59
CA GLU A 160 -10.80 15.56 8.43
C GLU A 160 -10.29 14.11 8.54
N GLU A 161 -10.19 13.58 9.76
CA GLU A 161 -9.78 12.21 10.05
C GLU A 161 -10.85 11.15 9.67
N GLY A 162 -12.12 11.56 9.53
CA GLY A 162 -13.20 10.66 9.12
C GLY A 162 -12.98 10.09 7.72
N GLY A 163 -12.36 10.87 6.82
CA GLY A 163 -11.98 10.41 5.49
C GLY A 163 -10.92 9.31 5.54
N ALA A 164 -9.89 9.50 6.37
CA ALA A 164 -8.85 8.50 6.59
C ALA A 164 -9.41 7.18 7.12
N ARG A 165 -10.41 7.22 8.01
CA ARG A 165 -11.11 6.03 8.50
C ARG A 165 -11.81 5.27 7.38
N ILE A 166 -12.61 5.95 6.56
CA ILE A 166 -13.36 5.32 5.45
C ILE A 166 -12.38 4.74 4.43
N SER A 167 -11.34 5.47 4.06
CA SER A 167 -10.33 5.00 3.12
C SER A 167 -9.56 3.80 3.65
N ALA A 168 -9.16 3.80 4.93
CA ALA A 168 -8.49 2.66 5.55
C ALA A 168 -9.39 1.42 5.55
N LEU A 169 -10.68 1.57 5.87
CA LEU A 169 -11.64 0.47 5.83
C LEU A 169 -11.91 -0.03 4.42
N GLY A 170 -12.01 0.87 3.43
CA GLY A 170 -12.14 0.51 2.02
C GLY A 170 -10.94 -0.29 1.52
N GLY A 171 -9.72 0.15 1.85
CA GLY A 171 -8.49 -0.56 1.52
C GLY A 171 -8.41 -1.94 2.20
N ILE A 172 -8.72 -2.03 3.49
CA ILE A 172 -8.75 -3.31 4.22
C ILE A 172 -9.82 -4.24 3.64
N GLY A 173 -11.02 -3.73 3.36
CA GLY A 173 -12.11 -4.50 2.77
C GLY A 173 -11.76 -5.06 1.40
N TRP A 174 -11.13 -4.24 0.54
CA TRP A 174 -10.64 -4.68 -0.76
C TRP A 174 -9.53 -5.73 -0.65
N LEU A 175 -8.53 -5.51 0.21
CA LEU A 175 -7.49 -6.52 0.42
C LEU A 175 -8.06 -7.83 0.96
N THR A 176 -9.03 -7.77 1.88
CA THR A 176 -9.75 -8.94 2.39
C THR A 176 -10.42 -9.68 1.24
N PHE A 177 -11.08 -8.95 0.33
CA PHE A 177 -11.67 -9.52 -0.88
C PHE A 177 -10.62 -10.19 -1.76
N ILE A 178 -9.48 -9.55 -2.07
CA ILE A 178 -8.42 -10.14 -2.92
C ILE A 178 -7.83 -11.40 -2.30
N VAL A 179 -7.55 -11.35 -0.99
CA VAL A 179 -6.97 -12.46 -0.24
C VAL A 179 -7.91 -13.67 -0.20
N LEU A 180 -9.23 -13.45 -0.18
CA LEU A 180 -10.21 -14.52 -0.29
C LEU A 180 -10.49 -14.93 -1.73
N TRP A 181 -10.47 -14.01 -2.69
CA TRP A 181 -10.79 -14.31 -4.07
C TRP A 181 -9.72 -15.18 -4.72
N LEU A 182 -8.43 -14.82 -4.60
CA LEU A 182 -7.35 -15.51 -5.33
C LEU A 182 -7.24 -17.01 -5.02
N PRO A 183 -7.25 -17.47 -3.76
CA PRO A 183 -7.14 -18.90 -3.48
C PRO A 183 -8.39 -19.68 -3.88
N PHE A 184 -9.56 -19.03 -3.81
CA PHE A 184 -10.84 -19.70 -4.07
C PHE A 184 -11.26 -19.66 -5.54
N ALA A 185 -10.76 -18.70 -6.32
CA ALA A 185 -11.13 -18.50 -7.73
C ALA A 185 -10.99 -19.80 -8.56
N ASN A 186 -9.95 -20.59 -8.29
CA ASN A 186 -9.72 -21.86 -8.99
C ASN A 186 -10.81 -22.91 -8.76
N ASN A 187 -11.46 -22.89 -7.58
CA ASN A 187 -12.55 -23.81 -7.27
C ASN A 187 -13.91 -23.28 -7.74
N VAL A 188 -14.04 -21.97 -7.94
CA VAL A 188 -15.28 -21.37 -8.46
C VAL A 188 -15.55 -21.84 -9.89
N ASP A 189 -14.51 -22.19 -10.66
CA ASP A 189 -14.62 -22.75 -12.02
C ASP A 189 -15.50 -24.01 -12.10
N ILE A 190 -15.61 -24.76 -10.99
CA ILE A 190 -16.47 -25.95 -10.90
C ILE A 190 -17.95 -25.55 -10.86
N ILE A 191 -18.29 -24.41 -10.25
CA ILE A 191 -19.67 -23.95 -10.04
C ILE A 191 -20.11 -22.98 -11.13
N PHE A 192 -19.22 -22.06 -11.50
CA PHE A 192 -19.41 -21.07 -12.55
C PHE A 192 -18.17 -21.11 -13.45
N PRO A 193 -18.30 -21.32 -14.76
CA PRO A 193 -17.14 -21.31 -15.65
C PRO A 193 -16.58 -19.88 -15.76
N ILE A 194 -15.62 -19.55 -14.89
CA ILE A 194 -14.93 -18.26 -14.84
C ILE A 194 -13.58 -18.40 -15.54
N PHE A 195 -13.55 -18.08 -16.83
CA PHE A 195 -12.29 -18.02 -17.56
C PHE A 195 -11.27 -17.07 -16.90
N PRO A 196 -9.96 -17.30 -17.06
CA PRO A 196 -8.91 -16.46 -16.45
C PRO A 196 -9.11 -14.95 -16.67
N TYR A 197 -9.61 -14.55 -17.84
CA TYR A 197 -9.93 -13.15 -18.14
C TYR A 197 -11.03 -12.56 -17.26
N LYS A 198 -12.07 -13.34 -16.93
CA LYS A 198 -13.12 -12.88 -16.00
C LYS A 198 -12.57 -12.74 -14.58
N ASN A 199 -11.63 -13.60 -14.17
CA ASN A 199 -10.92 -13.41 -12.90
C ASN A 199 -10.13 -12.10 -12.87
N VAL A 200 -9.40 -11.78 -13.94
CA VAL A 200 -8.72 -10.48 -14.07
C VAL A 200 -9.72 -9.32 -14.06
N ALA A 201 -10.85 -9.44 -14.76
CA ALA A 201 -11.91 -8.43 -14.77
C ALA A 201 -12.48 -8.18 -13.37
N ILE A 202 -12.73 -9.23 -12.58
CA ILE A 202 -13.24 -9.13 -11.20
C ILE A 202 -12.22 -8.42 -10.30
N ILE A 203 -10.94 -8.77 -10.40
CA ILE A 203 -9.87 -8.12 -9.64
C ILE A 203 -9.81 -6.62 -10.01
N LEU A 204 -9.80 -6.28 -11.29
CA LEU A 204 -9.76 -4.89 -11.76
C LEU A 204 -11.01 -4.10 -11.37
N ALA A 205 -12.20 -4.71 -11.47
CA ALA A 205 -13.45 -4.10 -11.04
C ALA A 205 -13.48 -3.84 -9.53
N SER A 206 -12.99 -4.79 -8.73
CA SER A 206 -12.86 -4.61 -7.29
C SER A 206 -11.86 -3.50 -6.93
N PHE A 207 -10.77 -3.39 -7.68
CA PHE A 207 -9.77 -2.32 -7.51
C PHE A 207 -10.36 -0.96 -7.86
N LEU A 208 -11.16 -0.85 -8.93
CA LEU A 208 -11.90 0.36 -9.25
C LEU A 208 -12.87 0.76 -8.13
N LEU A 209 -13.64 -0.20 -7.61
CA LEU A 209 -14.53 0.04 -6.47
C LEU A 209 -13.75 0.50 -5.25
N MET A 210 -12.59 -0.11 -4.97
CA MET A 210 -11.70 0.32 -3.90
C MET A 210 -11.21 1.75 -4.10
N LEU A 211 -10.73 2.10 -5.30
CA LEU A 211 -10.30 3.47 -5.61
C LEU A 211 -11.44 4.47 -5.37
N LEU A 212 -12.66 4.14 -5.79
CA LEU A 212 -13.83 4.99 -5.54
C LEU A 212 -14.08 5.17 -4.04
N VAL A 213 -14.09 4.08 -3.26
CA VAL A 213 -14.29 4.14 -1.81
C VAL A 213 -13.16 4.89 -1.10
N VAL A 214 -11.92 4.71 -1.54
CA VAL A 214 -10.74 5.32 -0.94
C VAL A 214 -10.65 6.81 -1.28
N ILE A 215 -10.96 7.22 -2.51
CA ILE A 215 -10.83 8.60 -2.98
C ILE A 215 -12.06 9.45 -2.63
N ALA A 216 -13.27 8.87 -2.65
CA ALA A 216 -14.51 9.62 -2.42
C ALA A 216 -14.50 10.52 -1.17
N PRO A 217 -13.99 10.08 0.00
CA PRO A 217 -13.93 10.92 1.20
C PRO A 217 -13.01 12.14 1.07
N TRP A 218 -12.06 12.12 0.13
CA TRP A 218 -11.09 13.19 -0.10
C TRP A 218 -11.50 14.16 -1.20
N GLY A 219 -12.62 13.91 -1.89
CA GLY A 219 -13.04 14.70 -3.05
C GLY A 219 -13.16 16.21 -2.80
N SER A 220 -13.52 16.61 -1.57
CA SER A 220 -13.59 18.02 -1.16
C SER A 220 -12.29 18.59 -0.62
N GLY A 221 -11.39 17.74 -0.10
CA GLY A 221 -10.15 18.14 0.57
C GLY A 221 -8.93 18.20 -0.35
N ILE A 222 -9.00 17.62 -1.55
CA ILE A 222 -7.95 17.76 -2.57
C ILE A 222 -8.11 19.13 -3.26
N SER A 223 -8.06 20.21 -2.48
CA SER A 223 -7.64 21.51 -2.98
C SER A 223 -6.12 21.47 -2.96
N ILE A 224 -5.52 20.93 -4.01
CA ILE A 224 -4.10 21.17 -4.21
C ILE A 224 -3.99 22.69 -4.39
N SER A 225 -3.39 23.37 -3.41
CA SER A 225 -2.99 24.76 -3.51
C SER A 225 -1.87 24.82 -4.54
N ILE A 226 -2.24 24.62 -5.80
CA ILE A 226 -1.38 24.87 -6.93
C ILE A 226 -1.45 26.37 -7.05
N ASP A 227 -0.36 27.04 -6.71
CA ASP A 227 -0.14 28.47 -6.89
C ASP A 227 -0.93 28.96 -8.10
N GLU A 228 -1.90 29.86 -7.84
CA GLU A 228 -2.93 30.58 -8.62
C GLU A 228 -2.99 30.46 -10.18
N GLU A 229 -2.44 29.44 -10.79
CA GLU A 229 -2.25 29.35 -12.22
C GLU A 229 -3.44 28.64 -12.86
N PRO A 230 -4.22 29.37 -13.69
CA PRO A 230 -5.42 28.83 -14.29
C PRO A 230 -5.10 27.63 -15.18
N GLY A 231 -5.60 26.45 -14.78
CA GLY A 231 -5.72 25.28 -15.64
C GLY A 231 -5.00 24.00 -15.21
N VAL A 232 -4.24 23.95 -14.11
CA VAL A 232 -3.62 22.68 -13.68
C VAL A 232 -4.67 21.71 -13.10
N ALA A 233 -5.57 22.22 -12.26
CA ALA A 233 -6.66 21.44 -11.67
C ALA A 233 -7.54 20.67 -12.67
N PRO A 234 -8.08 21.27 -13.77
CA PRO A 234 -8.87 20.52 -14.73
C PRO A 234 -8.05 19.45 -15.49
N ARG A 235 -6.74 19.66 -15.71
CA ARG A 235 -5.88 18.65 -16.34
C ARG A 235 -5.66 17.46 -15.43
N LEU A 236 -5.40 17.68 -14.15
CA LEU A 236 -5.27 16.60 -13.16
C LEU A 236 -6.58 15.82 -13.01
N LYS A 237 -7.72 16.50 -12.96
CA LYS A 237 -9.03 15.83 -12.95
C LYS A 237 -9.23 15.01 -14.24
N GLY A 238 -8.82 15.58 -15.39
CA GLY A 238 -8.81 14.89 -16.68
C GLY A 238 -7.91 13.65 -16.69
N THR A 239 -6.73 13.69 -16.07
CA THR A 239 -5.81 12.53 -16.03
C THR A 239 -6.39 11.41 -15.19
N MET A 240 -6.88 11.73 -13.99
CA MET A 240 -7.51 10.76 -13.10
C MET A 240 -8.75 10.16 -13.75
N GLY A 241 -9.61 10.99 -14.36
CA GLY A 241 -10.80 10.54 -15.07
C GLY A 241 -10.47 9.62 -16.26
N GLY A 242 -9.49 9.99 -17.09
CA GLY A 242 -9.06 9.17 -18.22
C GLY A 242 -8.45 7.83 -17.78
N PHE A 243 -7.68 7.81 -16.69
CA PHE A 243 -7.14 6.57 -16.13
C PHE A 243 -8.25 5.65 -15.61
N VAL A 244 -9.23 6.19 -14.88
CA VAL A 244 -10.39 5.40 -14.42
C VAL A 244 -11.20 4.86 -15.61
N LEU A 245 -11.44 5.68 -16.63
CA LEU A 245 -12.15 5.24 -17.84
C LEU A 245 -11.41 4.12 -18.58
N TRP A 246 -10.08 4.20 -18.64
CA TRP A 246 -9.24 3.15 -19.22
C TRP A 246 -9.32 1.84 -18.43
N LEU A 247 -9.29 1.90 -17.10
CA LEU A 247 -9.50 0.72 -16.26
C LEU A 247 -10.91 0.12 -16.48
N VAL A 248 -11.95 0.95 -16.58
CA VAL A 248 -13.32 0.49 -16.90
C VAL A 248 -13.35 -0.20 -18.26
N PHE A 249 -12.68 0.38 -19.26
CA PHE A 249 -12.53 -0.24 -20.57
C PHE A 249 -11.87 -1.63 -20.47
N ILE A 250 -10.79 -1.79 -19.69
CA ILE A 250 -10.13 -3.10 -19.51
C ILE A 250 -11.09 -4.08 -18.82
N VAL A 251 -11.83 -3.66 -17.80
CA VAL A 251 -12.82 -4.53 -17.12
C VAL A 251 -13.85 -5.04 -18.12
N ILE A 252 -14.41 -4.14 -18.94
CA ILE A 252 -15.39 -4.50 -19.98
C ILE A 252 -14.76 -5.43 -21.02
N TRP A 253 -13.54 -5.13 -21.48
CA TRP A 253 -12.82 -5.95 -22.45
C TRP A 253 -12.61 -7.37 -21.92
N MET A 254 -12.06 -7.49 -20.72
CA MET A 254 -11.75 -8.77 -20.08
C MET A 254 -13.01 -9.60 -19.81
N TRP A 255 -14.11 -8.95 -19.45
CA TRP A 255 -15.36 -9.64 -19.13
C TRP A 255 -16.11 -10.14 -20.38
N PHE A 256 -16.21 -9.30 -21.41
CA PHE A 256 -17.09 -9.55 -22.56
C PHE A 256 -16.38 -10.01 -23.82
N PHE A 257 -15.10 -9.68 -24.01
CA PHE A 257 -14.41 -9.87 -25.29
C PHE A 257 -13.22 -10.84 -25.19
N ALA A 258 -12.39 -10.72 -24.15
CA ALA A 258 -11.11 -11.40 -24.11
C ALA A 258 -11.17 -12.93 -24.15
N GLY A 259 -12.20 -13.52 -23.53
CA GLY A 259 -12.39 -14.98 -23.53
C GLY A 259 -13.24 -15.51 -24.69
N ASN A 260 -13.74 -14.64 -25.58
CA ASN A 260 -14.63 -15.05 -26.65
C ASN A 260 -13.88 -15.12 -27.99
N PRO A 261 -14.02 -16.22 -28.76
CA PRO A 261 -13.53 -16.27 -30.13
C PRO A 261 -14.05 -15.06 -30.92
N PRO A 262 -13.22 -14.38 -31.74
CA PRO A 262 -11.99 -14.90 -32.34
C PRO A 262 -10.67 -14.52 -31.65
N PHE A 263 -10.70 -13.86 -30.48
CA PHE A 263 -9.47 -13.30 -29.91
C PHE A 263 -8.59 -14.36 -29.26
N LEU A 264 -7.31 -14.38 -29.64
CA LEU A 264 -6.27 -15.20 -29.02
C LEU A 264 -5.61 -14.46 -27.85
N ASP A 265 -4.94 -15.21 -26.96
CA ASP A 265 -4.35 -14.65 -25.74
C ASP A 265 -3.38 -13.49 -25.99
N ASN A 266 -2.55 -13.61 -27.04
CA ASN A 266 -1.61 -12.55 -27.42
C ASN A 266 -2.33 -11.32 -28.00
N GLN A 267 -3.42 -11.51 -28.74
CA GLN A 267 -4.22 -10.41 -29.27
C GLN A 267 -4.89 -9.60 -28.14
N ASN A 268 -5.27 -10.24 -27.05
CA ASN A 268 -5.74 -9.55 -25.84
C ASN A 268 -4.64 -8.64 -25.25
N VAL A 269 -3.39 -9.12 -25.20
CA VAL A 269 -2.24 -8.28 -24.78
C VAL A 269 -2.07 -7.08 -25.71
N ALA A 270 -2.17 -7.28 -27.02
CA ALA A 270 -2.08 -6.20 -28.00
C ALA A 270 -3.17 -5.14 -27.81
N VAL A 271 -4.41 -5.53 -27.52
CA VAL A 271 -5.52 -4.59 -27.27
C VAL A 271 -5.27 -3.77 -26.00
N ILE A 272 -4.76 -4.39 -24.93
CA ILE A 272 -4.41 -3.67 -23.70
C ILE A 272 -3.30 -2.65 -23.99
N LEU A 273 -2.22 -3.06 -24.66
CA LEU A 273 -1.11 -2.17 -25.02
C LEU A 273 -1.57 -1.01 -25.90
N LEU A 274 -2.39 -1.29 -26.92
CA LEU A 274 -2.93 -0.27 -27.81
C LEU A 274 -3.85 0.71 -27.07
N SER A 275 -4.74 0.22 -26.19
CA SER A 275 -5.60 1.08 -25.37
C SER A 275 -4.79 1.97 -24.42
N PHE A 276 -3.71 1.44 -23.85
CA PHE A 276 -2.78 2.19 -23.02
C PHE A 276 -2.01 3.25 -23.81
N ALA A 277 -1.59 2.94 -25.04
CA ALA A 277 -1.03 3.93 -25.95
C ALA A 277 -2.05 5.04 -26.23
N ILE A 278 -3.30 4.71 -26.58
CA ILE A 278 -4.34 5.73 -26.80
C ILE A 278 -4.52 6.63 -25.57
N LEU A 279 -4.57 6.04 -24.37
CA LEU A 279 -4.62 6.81 -23.12
C LEU A 279 -3.41 7.77 -23.00
N CYS A 280 -2.20 7.26 -23.19
CA CYS A 280 -0.98 8.07 -23.14
C CYS A 280 -1.00 9.21 -24.15
N ALA A 281 -1.48 8.98 -25.38
CA ALA A 281 -1.59 10.01 -26.41
C ALA A 281 -2.55 11.13 -25.99
N ILE A 282 -3.71 10.78 -25.40
CA ILE A 282 -4.67 11.75 -24.87
C ILE A 282 -4.03 12.57 -23.74
N MET A 283 -3.33 11.90 -22.81
CA MET A 283 -2.63 12.59 -21.72
C MET A 283 -1.56 13.54 -22.25
N LEU A 284 -0.74 13.09 -23.20
CA LEU A 284 0.27 13.93 -23.83
C LEU A 284 -0.35 15.13 -24.54
N GLY A 285 -1.45 14.95 -25.29
CA GLY A 285 -2.17 16.05 -25.93
C GLY A 285 -2.68 17.09 -24.92
N MET A 286 -3.07 16.66 -23.72
CA MET A 286 -3.55 17.54 -22.65
C MET A 286 -2.43 18.29 -21.93
N TRP A 287 -1.28 17.65 -21.71
CA TRP A 287 -0.14 18.22 -20.96
C TRP A 287 0.91 18.92 -21.82
N LEU A 288 1.05 18.56 -23.10
CA LEU A 288 2.06 19.12 -24.01
C LEU A 288 1.91 20.64 -24.22
N PRO A 289 0.71 21.20 -24.46
CA PRO A 289 0.55 22.65 -24.62
C PRO A 289 0.88 23.42 -23.34
N TRP A 290 0.60 22.84 -22.18
CA TRP A 290 0.84 23.48 -20.88
C TRP A 290 2.33 23.50 -20.54
N SER A 291 2.98 22.35 -20.63
CA SER A 291 4.42 22.19 -20.36
C SER A 291 5.28 23.04 -21.30
N ARG A 292 4.88 23.20 -22.58
CA ARG A 292 5.55 24.12 -23.50
C ARG A 292 5.44 25.60 -23.10
N ARG A 293 4.31 26.04 -22.53
CA ARG A 293 4.13 27.45 -22.14
C ARG A 293 5.03 27.85 -20.97
N ARG A 294 5.36 26.91 -20.09
CA ARG A 294 6.19 27.18 -18.91
C ARG A 294 7.69 27.07 -19.18
N GLY A 295 8.11 26.55 -20.33
CA GLY A 295 9.50 26.13 -20.52
C GLY A 295 9.92 24.93 -19.65
N GLU A 296 9.08 24.51 -18.69
CA GLU A 296 9.20 23.34 -17.81
C GLU A 296 8.87 22.01 -18.53
N GLY A 297 8.99 21.96 -19.86
CA GLY A 297 8.78 20.72 -20.59
C GLY A 297 9.77 19.65 -20.11
N PRO A 298 9.39 18.36 -20.04
CA PRO A 298 10.36 17.29 -19.88
C PRO A 298 11.47 17.53 -20.89
N GLU A 299 12.70 17.61 -20.39
CA GLU A 299 13.86 18.01 -21.19
C GLU A 299 14.05 17.12 -22.42
N ASN A 300 13.37 15.96 -22.47
CA ASN A 300 13.48 14.99 -23.53
C ASN A 300 12.11 14.46 -24.01
N TRP A 301 11.32 15.31 -24.67
CA TRP A 301 10.11 14.89 -25.41
C TRP A 301 10.36 13.72 -26.37
N TRP A 302 11.58 13.61 -26.89
CA TRP A 302 12.02 12.49 -27.71
C TRP A 302 11.89 11.15 -26.99
N ALA A 303 12.26 11.06 -25.71
CA ALA A 303 12.19 9.81 -24.94
C ALA A 303 10.74 9.34 -24.74
N ILE A 304 9.82 10.28 -24.52
CA ILE A 304 8.38 10.01 -24.41
C ILE A 304 7.84 9.50 -25.75
N GLY A 305 8.17 10.18 -26.86
CA GLY A 305 7.76 9.76 -28.20
C GLY A 305 8.32 8.38 -28.58
N LEU A 306 9.58 8.11 -28.22
CA LEU A 306 10.23 6.82 -28.42
C LEU A 306 9.47 5.72 -27.64
N ALA A 307 9.18 5.94 -26.35
CA ALA A 307 8.43 4.98 -25.53
C ALA A 307 7.05 4.68 -26.13
N PHE A 308 6.37 5.69 -26.68
CA PHE A 308 5.10 5.52 -27.38
C PHE A 308 5.22 4.64 -28.62
N ILE A 309 6.22 4.90 -29.47
CA ILE A 309 6.50 4.09 -30.66
C ILE A 309 6.77 2.64 -30.26
N TRP A 310 7.54 2.41 -29.19
CA TRP A 310 7.82 1.07 -28.70
C TRP A 310 6.56 0.32 -28.26
N VAL A 311 5.66 0.97 -27.51
CA VAL A 311 4.38 0.36 -27.12
C VAL A 311 3.55 -0.01 -28.36
N LEU A 312 3.53 0.84 -29.40
CA LEU A 312 2.85 0.53 -30.66
C LEU A 312 3.49 -0.66 -31.41
N VAL A 313 4.82 -0.72 -31.47
CA VAL A 313 5.55 -1.83 -32.07
C VAL A 313 5.25 -3.14 -31.33
N LEU A 314 5.22 -3.12 -29.99
CA LEU A 314 4.81 -4.28 -29.20
C LEU A 314 3.35 -4.67 -29.45
N ALA A 315 2.43 -3.70 -29.52
CA ALA A 315 1.03 -3.99 -29.83
C ALA A 315 0.88 -4.67 -31.20
N LEU A 316 1.61 -4.19 -32.23
CA LEU A 316 1.65 -4.82 -33.55
C LEU A 316 2.27 -6.22 -33.51
N TRP A 317 3.35 -6.40 -32.73
CA TRP A 317 3.99 -7.71 -32.54
C TRP A 317 3.00 -8.73 -31.96
N PHE A 318 2.36 -8.39 -30.85
CA PHE A 318 1.40 -9.25 -30.16
C PHE A 318 0.15 -9.53 -30.98
N TRP A 319 -0.23 -8.61 -31.88
CA TRP A 319 -1.39 -8.81 -32.74
C TRP A 319 -1.13 -9.74 -33.93
N PHE A 320 0.01 -9.61 -34.60
CA PHE A 320 0.26 -10.29 -35.89
C PHE A 320 1.22 -11.47 -35.81
N PHE A 321 2.18 -11.46 -34.88
CA PHE A 321 3.32 -12.38 -34.92
C PHE A 321 3.38 -13.33 -33.73
N ALA A 322 2.99 -12.86 -32.54
CA ALA A 322 3.21 -13.57 -31.28
C ALA A 322 2.58 -14.96 -31.20
N ASP A 323 1.49 -15.23 -31.94
CA ASP A 323 0.83 -16.54 -31.94
C ASP A 323 1.69 -17.66 -32.56
N ASN A 324 2.70 -17.31 -33.36
CA ASN A 324 3.65 -18.28 -33.92
C ASN A 324 4.80 -18.62 -32.97
N PHE A 325 4.82 -18.03 -31.77
CA PHE A 325 5.91 -18.15 -30.81
C PHE A 325 5.41 -18.63 -29.45
N LEU A 326 6.26 -19.34 -28.72
CA LEU A 326 5.98 -19.74 -27.34
C LEU A 326 6.11 -18.53 -26.39
N ALA A 327 5.45 -18.59 -25.23
CA ALA A 327 5.50 -17.53 -24.23
C ALA A 327 6.93 -17.07 -23.85
N PRO A 328 7.93 -17.96 -23.63
CA PRO A 328 9.30 -17.52 -23.36
C PRO A 328 9.96 -16.75 -24.51
N GLN A 329 9.61 -17.08 -25.76
CA GLN A 329 10.13 -16.40 -26.95
C GLN A 329 9.50 -15.00 -27.08
N ASN A 330 8.19 -14.88 -26.88
CA ASN A 330 7.52 -13.57 -26.85
C ASN A 330 8.07 -12.68 -25.73
N PHE A 331 8.35 -13.27 -24.56
CA PHE A 331 9.00 -12.55 -23.46
C PHE A 331 10.43 -12.11 -23.82
N ALA A 332 11.20 -12.94 -24.53
CA ALA A 332 12.53 -12.54 -25.02
C ALA A 332 12.47 -11.36 -25.99
N VAL A 333 11.49 -11.34 -26.91
CA VAL A 333 11.26 -10.20 -27.82
C VAL A 333 10.95 -8.92 -27.04
N PHE A 334 10.11 -9.00 -26.00
CA PHE A 334 9.86 -7.89 -25.09
C PHE A 334 11.15 -7.37 -24.44
N LEU A 335 11.98 -8.27 -23.89
CA LEU A 335 13.24 -7.87 -23.24
C LEU A 335 14.25 -7.24 -24.21
N VAL A 336 14.43 -7.83 -25.40
CA VAL A 336 15.36 -7.32 -26.40
C VAL A 336 14.94 -5.93 -26.88
N THR A 337 13.64 -5.74 -27.17
CA THR A 337 13.15 -4.41 -27.58
C THR A 337 13.26 -3.40 -26.45
N LEU A 338 13.01 -3.78 -25.18
CA LEU A 338 13.23 -2.93 -24.02
C LEU A 338 14.71 -2.52 -23.87
N LEU A 339 15.65 -3.44 -24.07
CA LEU A 339 17.09 -3.15 -24.02
C LEU A 339 17.52 -2.18 -25.13
N ILE A 340 17.01 -2.37 -26.36
CA ILE A 340 17.26 -1.44 -27.47
C ILE A 340 16.74 -0.05 -27.11
N MET A 341 15.54 0.03 -26.54
CA MET A 341 14.94 1.28 -26.10
C MET A 341 15.74 1.98 -25.01
N ALA A 342 16.18 1.21 -24.01
CA ALA A 342 17.05 1.71 -22.95
C ALA A 342 18.38 2.23 -23.54
N ALA A 343 19.00 1.50 -24.47
CA ALA A 343 20.24 1.91 -25.13
C ALA A 343 20.06 3.23 -25.92
N ILE A 344 18.97 3.38 -26.69
CA ILE A 344 18.66 4.61 -27.43
C ILE A 344 18.44 5.79 -26.46
N SER A 345 17.69 5.58 -25.38
CA SER A 345 17.45 6.62 -24.37
C SER A 345 18.73 7.03 -23.64
N GLY A 346 19.57 6.06 -23.27
CA GLY A 346 20.83 6.26 -22.57
C GLY A 346 21.83 7.01 -23.44
N PHE A 347 21.93 6.67 -24.73
CA PHE A 347 22.76 7.42 -25.68
C PHE A 347 22.29 8.87 -25.85
N GLY A 348 20.97 9.09 -25.90
CA GLY A 348 20.38 10.42 -25.95
C GLY A 348 20.69 11.27 -24.72
N GLN A 349 20.70 10.67 -23.52
CA GLN A 349 21.08 11.36 -22.28
C GLN A 349 22.59 11.57 -22.16
N TRP A 350 23.40 10.60 -22.58
CA TRP A 350 24.86 10.70 -22.53
C TRP A 350 25.38 11.89 -23.36
N LYS A 351 24.79 12.14 -24.53
CA LYS A 351 25.15 13.31 -25.34
C LYS A 351 24.92 14.63 -24.58
N LYS A 352 23.82 14.74 -23.83
CA LYS A 352 23.54 15.92 -23.01
C LYS A 352 24.55 16.08 -21.88
N TYR A 353 24.91 15.00 -21.21
CA TYR A 353 25.92 15.04 -20.14
C TYR A 353 27.26 15.55 -20.65
N ARG A 354 27.67 15.11 -21.86
CA ARG A 354 28.87 15.61 -22.52
C ARG A 354 28.77 17.09 -22.89
N ASP A 355 27.60 17.56 -23.29
CA ASP A 355 27.38 18.97 -23.60
C ASP A 355 27.47 19.84 -22.31
N PHE A 356 27.03 19.33 -21.15
CA PHE A 356 27.25 19.96 -19.85
C PHE A 356 28.73 19.95 -19.39
N GLU A 357 29.46 18.87 -19.63
CA GLU A 357 30.91 18.83 -19.36
C GLU A 357 31.70 19.79 -20.24
N SER A 358 31.16 20.17 -21.41
CA SER A 358 31.78 21.13 -22.31
C SER A 358 31.46 22.60 -22.01
N MET A 359 30.57 22.87 -21.04
CA MET A 359 30.38 24.23 -20.53
C MET A 359 31.59 24.55 -19.65
N ASP A 360 32.37 25.53 -20.09
CA ASP A 360 33.53 26.03 -19.34
C ASP A 360 33.01 26.69 -18.05
N TRP A 361 33.40 26.16 -16.89
CA TRP A 361 32.92 26.62 -15.57
C TRP A 361 33.84 27.72 -14.99
N ASP A 362 34.72 28.28 -15.81
CA ASP A 362 35.78 29.22 -15.41
C ASP A 362 35.39 30.71 -15.50
N ASP A 363 34.11 31.03 -15.79
CA ASP A 363 33.51 32.37 -15.66
C ASP A 363 32.65 32.47 -14.38
#